data_AF-A0A847J3I1-F1
#
_entry.id   AF-A0A847J3I1-F1
#
_cell.length_a   1.000
_cell.length_b   1.000
_cell.length_c   1.000
_cell.angle_alpha   90.00
_cell.angle_beta   90.00
_cell.angle_gamma   90.00
#
_symmetry.space_group_name_H-M   'P 1'
#
loop_
_entity.id
_entity.type
_entity.pdbx_description
1 polymer ?
#
loop_
_entity_poly.entity_id
_entity_poly.type
_entity_poly.pdbx_seq_one_letter_code
_entity_poly.pdbx_strand_id
1 'polypeptide(L)'
;MIGKKLKEYRLMLEVTGEKLANLAGIKRSYLSQIENEKKIPPTDTFMNIIIAMAKIAPFTYDNARKILTEERYQEFKSLIHIQTHTEEDSEITYVSFDLPHLDNNLQKKDYNMKIDTQLLNNDLYQNDHVDKWLRSLFFDPEYFNENYIYPFLNYLNLGLDDADNNISSLIQIIRKDLFEWWYNFILRGFYISFQSEETISSDEMPIYGLLLNMISSKKTFKPYGGNKNFINIPIELLSNKVVSFDLKDIQDKNIRLTLNGENILPSEIKMINVSLDAIRYSKEQKRQKIRQMLKKMKEDKSNSDF
;
A
#
# COMPACT_ATOMS: atom_id res chain seq x y z
N MET A 1 15.78 -3.13 -20.37
CA MET A 1 15.71 -4.04 -19.20
C MET A 1 14.27 -4.18 -18.71
N ILE A 2 13.53 -3.07 -18.73
CA ILE A 2 12.16 -2.99 -18.21
C ILE A 2 11.21 -3.95 -18.94
N GLY A 3 11.28 -3.98 -20.27
CA GLY A 3 10.39 -4.77 -21.12
C GLY A 3 10.46 -6.27 -20.84
N LYS A 4 11.68 -6.83 -20.85
CA LYS A 4 11.90 -8.26 -20.59
C LYS A 4 11.39 -8.66 -19.22
N LYS A 5 11.67 -7.84 -18.20
CA LYS A 5 11.27 -8.13 -16.82
C LYS A 5 9.75 -8.04 -16.61
N LEU A 6 9.07 -7.09 -17.27
CA LEU A 6 7.60 -7.07 -17.31
C LEU A 6 7.04 -8.36 -17.94
N LYS A 7 7.65 -8.83 -19.04
CA LYS A 7 7.25 -10.08 -19.69
C LYS A 7 7.46 -11.29 -18.78
N GLU A 8 8.58 -11.36 -18.06
CA GLU A 8 8.87 -12.41 -17.08
C GLU A 8 7.79 -12.48 -15.99
N TYR A 9 7.45 -11.34 -15.37
CA TYR A 9 6.39 -11.31 -14.36
C TYR A 9 5.03 -11.68 -14.94
N ARG A 10 4.67 -11.19 -16.13
CA ARG A 10 3.41 -11.57 -16.76
C ARG A 10 3.31 -13.09 -16.97
N LEU A 11 4.38 -13.72 -17.45
CA LEU A 11 4.43 -15.16 -17.69
C LEU A 11 4.41 -15.94 -16.37
N MET A 12 5.11 -15.47 -15.33
CA MET A 12 5.06 -16.05 -13.99
C MET A 12 3.64 -16.05 -13.40
N LEU A 13 2.85 -15.02 -13.72
CA LEU A 13 1.45 -14.90 -13.31
C LEU A 13 0.47 -15.66 -14.23
N GLU A 14 0.97 -16.30 -15.30
CA GLU A 14 0.17 -17.00 -16.32
C GLU A 14 -0.89 -16.11 -17.01
N VAL A 15 -0.61 -14.80 -17.10
CA VAL A 15 -1.54 -13.81 -17.66
C VAL A 15 -1.27 -13.60 -19.15
N THR A 16 -2.32 -13.56 -19.96
CA THR A 16 -2.20 -13.23 -21.38
C THR A 16 -1.86 -11.75 -21.57
N GLY A 17 -1.09 -11.42 -22.61
CA GLY A 17 -0.80 -10.02 -22.94
C GLY A 17 -2.06 -9.18 -23.19
N GLU A 18 -3.14 -9.80 -23.70
CA GLU A 18 -4.43 -9.13 -23.90
C GLU A 18 -5.09 -8.75 -22.57
N LYS A 19 -5.21 -9.72 -21.64
CA LYS A 19 -5.81 -9.48 -20.31
C LYS A 19 -5.06 -8.40 -19.55
N LEU A 20 -3.73 -8.47 -19.53
CA LEU A 20 -2.91 -7.47 -18.83
C LEU A 20 -3.04 -6.07 -19.46
N ALA A 21 -2.99 -5.97 -20.80
CA ALA A 21 -3.10 -4.69 -21.48
C ALA A 21 -4.45 -4.00 -21.19
N ASN A 22 -5.54 -4.76 -21.22
CA ASN A 22 -6.88 -4.26 -20.90
C ASN A 22 -6.97 -3.73 -19.46
N LEU A 23 -6.44 -4.48 -18.49
CA LEU A 23 -6.43 -4.06 -17.08
C LEU A 23 -5.55 -2.84 -16.81
N ALA A 24 -4.45 -2.71 -17.55
CA ALA A 24 -3.55 -1.56 -17.46
C ALA A 24 -4.05 -0.33 -18.26
N GLY A 25 -5.16 -0.45 -19.00
CA GLY A 25 -5.72 0.63 -19.80
C GLY A 25 -4.91 0.98 -21.04
N ILE A 26 -4.20 0.01 -21.63
CA ILE A 26 -3.35 0.21 -22.82
C ILE A 26 -3.68 -0.78 -23.94
N LYS A 27 -3.24 -0.47 -25.17
CA LYS A 27 -3.38 -1.39 -26.31
C LYS A 27 -2.42 -2.58 -26.17
N ARG A 28 -2.88 -3.79 -26.47
CA ARG A 28 -2.04 -5.01 -26.51
C ARG A 28 -0.81 -4.87 -27.40
N SER A 29 -0.94 -4.19 -28.55
CA SER A 29 0.21 -3.91 -29.43
C SER A 29 1.27 -3.02 -28.77
N TYR A 30 0.85 -2.07 -27.92
CA TYR A 30 1.77 -1.21 -27.19
C TYR A 30 2.47 -1.98 -26.06
N LEU A 31 1.74 -2.81 -25.30
CA LEU A 31 2.35 -3.73 -24.33
C LEU A 31 3.39 -4.63 -25.00
N SER A 32 3.08 -5.18 -26.18
CA SER A 32 4.03 -6.01 -26.93
C SER A 32 5.29 -5.24 -27.35
N GLN A 33 5.17 -3.96 -27.72
CA GLN A 33 6.33 -3.12 -28.01
C GLN A 33 7.18 -2.90 -26.75
N ILE A 34 6.55 -2.71 -25.59
CA ILE A 34 7.24 -2.59 -24.30
C ILE A 34 7.96 -3.89 -23.94
N GLU A 35 7.26 -5.04 -23.95
CA GLU A 35 7.82 -6.35 -23.57
C GLU A 35 9.00 -6.80 -24.44
N ASN A 36 9.07 -6.32 -25.68
CA ASN A 36 10.16 -6.61 -26.61
C ASN A 36 11.23 -5.49 -26.63
N GLU A 37 11.25 -4.60 -25.64
CA GLU A 37 12.22 -3.50 -25.48
C GLU A 37 12.23 -2.52 -26.67
N LYS A 38 11.16 -2.48 -27.47
CA LYS A 38 11.03 -1.54 -28.59
C LYS A 38 10.59 -0.15 -28.13
N LYS A 39 9.96 -0.05 -26.96
CA LYS A 39 9.52 1.20 -26.35
C LYS A 39 9.68 1.14 -24.84
N ILE A 40 10.09 2.25 -24.26
CA ILE A 40 10.06 2.43 -22.81
C ILE A 40 8.73 3.11 -22.44
N PRO A 41 7.95 2.56 -21.49
CA PRO A 41 6.70 3.17 -21.09
C PRO A 41 6.95 4.45 -20.27
N PRO A 42 6.05 5.45 -20.34
CA PRO A 42 5.98 6.50 -19.32
C PRO A 42 5.78 5.91 -17.92
N THR A 43 6.18 6.64 -16.88
CA THR A 43 6.06 6.22 -15.48
C THR A 43 4.64 5.80 -15.09
N ASP A 44 3.62 6.56 -15.49
CA ASP A 44 2.22 6.21 -15.25
C ASP A 44 1.82 4.89 -15.91
N THR A 45 2.26 4.68 -17.15
CA THR A 45 1.99 3.43 -17.89
C THR A 45 2.68 2.25 -17.23
N PHE A 46 3.94 2.42 -16.83
CA PHE A 46 4.68 1.41 -16.08
C PHE A 46 3.93 1.03 -14.80
N MET A 47 3.51 2.01 -13.99
CA MET A 47 2.79 1.75 -12.75
C MET A 47 1.42 1.12 -12.96
N ASN A 48 0.68 1.53 -13.99
CA ASN A 48 -0.61 0.90 -14.31
C ASN A 48 -0.43 -0.59 -14.64
N ILE A 49 0.64 -0.96 -15.36
CA ILE A 49 0.97 -2.36 -15.63
C ILE A 49 1.28 -3.11 -14.32
N ILE A 50 2.11 -2.54 -13.43
CA ILE A 50 2.44 -3.19 -12.15
C ILE A 50 1.19 -3.36 -11.27
N ILE A 51 0.35 -2.34 -11.17
CA ILE A 51 -0.91 -2.41 -10.41
C ILE A 51 -1.83 -3.47 -11.01
N ALA A 52 -1.97 -3.51 -12.33
CA ALA A 52 -2.78 -4.52 -13.01
C ALA A 52 -2.28 -5.94 -12.71
N MET A 53 -0.96 -6.18 -12.76
CA MET A 53 -0.36 -7.46 -12.38
C MET A 53 -0.65 -7.80 -10.92
N ALA A 54 -0.39 -6.89 -10.00
CA ALA A 54 -0.56 -7.14 -8.56
C ALA A 54 -2.03 -7.41 -8.19
N LYS A 55 -3.00 -6.80 -8.88
CA LYS A 55 -4.44 -7.02 -8.62
C LYS A 55 -4.92 -8.42 -9.00
N ILE A 56 -4.36 -9.00 -10.05
CA ILE A 56 -4.77 -10.31 -10.58
C ILE A 56 -3.85 -11.45 -10.14
N ALA A 57 -2.82 -11.14 -9.36
CA ALA A 57 -1.81 -12.11 -9.00
C ALA A 57 -2.37 -13.14 -8.00
N PRO A 58 -2.00 -14.42 -8.13
CA PRO A 58 -2.54 -15.48 -7.29
C PRO A 58 -1.81 -15.58 -5.95
N PHE A 59 -2.38 -16.37 -5.04
CA PHE A 59 -1.61 -16.90 -3.93
C PHE A 59 -0.52 -17.84 -4.46
N THR A 60 0.64 -17.75 -3.82
CA THR A 60 1.75 -18.69 -3.97
C THR A 60 2.12 -19.15 -2.58
N TYR A 61 2.87 -20.24 -2.50
CA TYR A 61 3.32 -20.75 -1.20
C TYR A 61 4.10 -19.71 -0.38
N ASP A 62 4.90 -18.88 -1.06
CA ASP A 62 5.75 -17.86 -0.45
C ASP A 62 4.97 -16.65 0.09
N ASN A 63 3.91 -16.24 -0.61
CA ASN A 63 3.08 -15.11 -0.17
C ASN A 63 2.02 -15.57 0.83
N ALA A 64 1.46 -16.78 0.68
CA ALA A 64 0.45 -17.34 1.55
C ALA A 64 0.93 -17.39 2.99
N ARG A 65 2.13 -17.94 3.24
CA ARG A 65 2.73 -18.01 4.58
C ARG A 65 3.00 -16.65 5.24
N LYS A 66 3.09 -15.58 4.45
CA LYS A 66 3.34 -14.21 4.94
C LYS A 66 2.05 -13.42 5.17
N ILE A 67 0.97 -13.79 4.47
CA ILE A 67 -0.32 -13.10 4.49
C ILE A 67 -1.28 -13.85 5.42
N LEU A 68 -1.40 -15.16 5.25
CA LEU A 68 -2.20 -16.06 6.08
C LEU A 68 -1.38 -16.37 7.33
N THR A 69 -1.40 -15.46 8.30
CA THR A 69 -0.69 -15.59 9.58
C THR A 69 -1.64 -16.03 10.70
N GLU A 70 -1.09 -16.47 11.82
CA GLU A 70 -1.89 -16.78 13.01
C GLU A 70 -2.65 -15.55 13.53
N GLU A 71 -2.02 -14.38 13.50
CA GLU A 71 -2.68 -13.11 13.87
C GLU A 71 -3.93 -12.86 13.00
N ARG A 72 -3.80 -13.02 11.67
CA ARG A 72 -4.92 -12.90 10.75
C ARG A 72 -5.96 -13.99 10.93
N TYR A 73 -5.55 -15.20 11.28
CA TYR A 73 -6.47 -16.28 11.62
C TYR A 73 -7.29 -15.94 12.86
N GLN A 74 -6.67 -15.37 13.90
CA GLN A 74 -7.41 -14.93 15.09
C GLN A 74 -8.36 -13.76 14.79
N GLU A 75 -7.97 -12.81 13.94
CA GLU A 75 -8.88 -11.78 13.43
C GLU A 75 -10.06 -12.41 12.68
N PHE A 76 -9.79 -13.33 11.76
CA PHE A 76 -10.83 -14.06 11.03
C PHE A 76 -11.77 -14.82 11.98
N LYS A 77 -11.21 -15.58 12.91
CA LYS A 77 -11.96 -16.37 13.90
C LYS A 77 -12.81 -15.49 14.81
N SER A 78 -12.35 -14.28 15.14
CA SER A 78 -13.12 -13.34 15.97
C SER A 78 -14.44 -12.90 15.32
N LEU A 79 -14.55 -13.03 14.00
CA LEU A 79 -15.76 -12.73 13.23
C LEU A 79 -16.73 -13.92 13.18
N ILE A 80 -16.40 -15.07 13.78
CA ILE A 80 -17.16 -16.32 13.71
C ILE A 80 -17.74 -16.64 15.08
N HIS A 81 -19.07 -16.81 15.15
CA HIS A 81 -19.81 -17.24 16.32
C HIS A 81 -20.46 -18.60 16.09
N ILE A 82 -20.03 -19.63 16.82
CA ILE A 82 -20.61 -20.96 16.70
C ILE A 82 -21.75 -21.10 17.71
N GLN A 83 -22.94 -21.51 17.24
CA GLN A 83 -24.12 -21.79 18.07
C GLN A 83 -24.61 -23.21 17.79
N THR A 84 -24.61 -24.09 18.78
CA THR A 84 -25.15 -25.44 18.64
C THR A 84 -26.63 -25.47 19.02
N HIS A 85 -27.48 -26.08 18.20
CA HIS A 85 -28.88 -26.33 18.56
C HIS A 85 -29.20 -27.82 18.40
N THR A 86 -29.87 -28.38 19.39
CA THR A 86 -30.36 -29.77 19.35
C THR A 86 -31.84 -29.75 18.99
N GLU A 87 -32.20 -30.30 17.83
CA GLU A 87 -33.60 -30.58 17.46
C GLU A 87 -33.88 -32.07 17.66
N GLU A 88 -35.15 -32.43 17.89
CA GLU A 88 -35.67 -33.64 18.59
C GLU A 88 -35.09 -35.04 18.23
N ASP A 89 -34.22 -35.22 17.24
CA ASP A 89 -33.44 -36.45 17.02
C ASP A 89 -32.10 -36.21 16.27
N SER A 90 -31.62 -34.95 16.19
CA SER A 90 -30.39 -34.56 15.51
C SER A 90 -29.74 -33.32 16.15
N GLU A 91 -28.46 -33.41 16.52
CA GLU A 91 -27.67 -32.24 16.87
C GLU A 91 -27.25 -31.49 15.61
N ILE A 92 -27.71 -30.25 15.45
CA ILE A 92 -27.35 -29.36 14.34
C ILE A 92 -26.46 -28.24 14.89
N THR A 93 -25.23 -28.16 14.41
CA THR A 93 -24.33 -27.06 14.73
C THR A 93 -24.51 -25.94 13.71
N TYR A 94 -24.83 -24.75 14.21
CA TYR A 94 -24.91 -23.53 13.42
C TYR A 94 -23.60 -22.75 13.58
N VAL A 95 -23.09 -22.20 12.48
CA VAL A 95 -21.95 -21.30 12.51
C VAL A 95 -22.43 -19.93 12.04
N SER A 96 -22.68 -19.02 12.96
CA SER A 96 -23.01 -17.63 12.67
C SER A 96 -21.73 -16.77 12.55
N PHE A 97 -21.84 -15.59 11.95
CA PHE A 97 -20.72 -14.64 11.83
C PHE A 97 -21.17 -13.28 12.36
N ASP A 98 -20.47 -12.71 13.35
CA ASP A 98 -20.65 -11.28 13.70
C ASP A 98 -19.75 -10.48 12.79
N LEU A 99 -20.38 -9.70 11.92
CA LEU A 99 -19.69 -8.88 10.94
C LEU A 99 -19.85 -7.41 11.36
N PRO A 100 -18.86 -6.84 12.08
CA PRO A 100 -18.92 -5.46 12.49
C PRO A 100 -18.62 -4.61 11.28
N HIS A 101 -19.64 -3.94 10.75
CA HIS A 101 -19.65 -2.76 9.87
C HIS A 101 -20.74 -2.91 8.80
N LEU A 102 -21.99 -2.77 9.24
CA LEU A 102 -23.07 -2.36 8.34
C LEU A 102 -23.37 -0.89 8.62
N ASP A 103 -23.36 -0.12 7.55
CA ASP A 103 -23.88 1.24 7.47
C ASP A 103 -25.29 1.28 8.10
N ASN A 104 -25.62 2.39 8.77
CA ASN A 104 -26.71 2.55 9.75
C ASN A 104 -28.15 2.29 9.23
N ASN A 105 -28.32 1.77 8.01
CA ASN A 105 -29.62 1.60 7.34
C ASN A 105 -30.04 0.15 7.11
N LEU A 106 -29.25 -0.85 7.49
CA LEU A 106 -29.67 -2.24 7.52
C LEU A 106 -29.62 -2.74 8.96
N GLN A 107 -30.80 -3.09 9.49
CA GLN A 107 -30.94 -3.69 10.83
C GLN A 107 -29.93 -4.83 10.96
N LYS A 108 -29.26 -4.92 12.14
CA LYS A 108 -28.47 -6.10 12.54
C LYS A 108 -29.27 -7.37 12.18
N LYS A 109 -28.84 -8.07 11.13
CA LYS A 109 -29.35 -9.39 10.80
C LYS A 109 -28.27 -10.37 11.26
N ASP A 110 -28.62 -11.22 12.21
CA ASP A 110 -27.79 -12.37 12.57
C ASP A 110 -27.85 -13.35 11.40
N TYR A 111 -26.71 -13.56 10.73
CA TYR A 111 -26.61 -14.52 9.63
C TYR A 111 -26.21 -15.88 10.22
N ASN A 112 -27.16 -16.81 10.28
CA ASN A 112 -26.95 -18.17 10.79
C ASN A 112 -26.64 -19.13 9.63
N MET A 113 -25.43 -19.70 9.56
CA MET A 113 -25.12 -20.82 8.66
C MET A 113 -25.64 -22.11 9.27
N LYS A 114 -26.39 -22.90 8.49
CA LYS A 114 -26.70 -24.29 8.85
C LYS A 114 -25.61 -25.18 8.27
N ILE A 115 -24.79 -25.79 9.12
CA ILE A 115 -23.90 -26.85 8.67
C ILE A 115 -24.58 -28.18 9.02
N ASP A 116 -24.89 -28.96 7.99
CA ASP A 116 -25.41 -30.31 8.19
C ASP A 116 -24.30 -31.19 8.79
N THR A 117 -24.48 -31.54 10.06
CA THR A 117 -23.55 -32.35 10.85
C THR A 117 -23.45 -33.79 10.33
N GLN A 118 -24.29 -34.23 9.37
CA GLN A 118 -24.14 -35.54 8.72
C GLN A 118 -23.05 -35.55 7.65
N LEU A 119 -22.67 -34.39 7.08
CA LEU A 119 -21.55 -34.26 6.11
C LEU A 119 -20.18 -34.11 6.80
N LEU A 120 -20.19 -33.77 8.08
CA LEU A 120 -19.02 -33.68 8.93
C LEU A 120 -19.00 -34.92 9.82
N ASN A 121 -18.12 -35.88 9.54
CA ASN A 121 -17.96 -37.09 10.35
C ASN A 121 -18.16 -36.80 11.85
N ASN A 122 -18.94 -37.69 12.51
CA ASN A 122 -19.46 -37.66 13.89
C ASN A 122 -18.49 -37.29 15.04
N ASP A 123 -17.27 -36.84 14.77
CA ASP A 123 -16.24 -36.48 15.75
C ASP A 123 -16.13 -34.96 16.00
N LEU A 124 -16.94 -34.11 15.34
CA LEU A 124 -16.82 -32.65 15.39
C LEU A 124 -17.56 -31.94 16.54
N TYR A 125 -18.01 -32.69 17.55
CA TYR A 125 -18.81 -32.18 18.68
C TYR A 125 -18.03 -31.35 19.73
N GLN A 126 -16.75 -31.06 19.50
CA GLN A 126 -15.97 -30.19 20.40
C GLN A 126 -15.45 -28.95 19.66
N ASN A 127 -15.44 -27.80 20.35
CA ASN A 127 -14.91 -26.51 19.85
C ASN A 127 -13.53 -26.64 19.18
N ASP A 128 -12.70 -27.57 19.64
CA ASP A 128 -11.37 -27.85 19.08
C ASP A 128 -11.40 -28.39 17.65
N HIS A 129 -12.46 -29.12 17.27
CA HIS A 129 -12.59 -29.65 15.92
C HIS A 129 -13.07 -28.59 14.92
N VAL A 130 -13.96 -27.68 15.33
CA VAL A 130 -14.40 -26.57 14.47
C VAL A 130 -13.25 -25.59 14.24
N ASP A 131 -12.47 -25.28 15.28
CA ASP A 131 -11.25 -24.48 15.12
C ASP A 131 -10.26 -25.16 14.18
N LYS A 132 -10.01 -26.47 14.34
CA LYS A 132 -9.13 -27.22 13.43
C LYS A 132 -9.60 -27.17 11.98
N TRP A 133 -10.91 -27.25 11.74
CA TRP A 133 -11.49 -27.13 10.41
C TRP A 133 -11.35 -25.71 9.84
N LEU A 134 -11.74 -24.67 10.59
CA LEU A 134 -11.57 -23.26 10.20
C LEU A 134 -10.11 -22.93 9.91
N ARG A 135 -9.20 -23.46 10.72
CA ARG A 135 -7.76 -23.30 10.55
C ARG A 135 -7.26 -23.99 9.29
N SER A 136 -7.72 -25.21 9.02
CA SER A 136 -7.38 -25.92 7.78
C SER A 136 -7.84 -25.17 6.52
N LEU A 137 -9.01 -24.54 6.59
CA LEU A 137 -9.54 -23.71 5.50
C LEU A 137 -8.76 -22.40 5.33
N PHE A 138 -8.52 -21.68 6.43
CA PHE A 138 -7.88 -20.36 6.38
C PHE A 138 -6.43 -20.44 5.88
N PHE A 139 -5.69 -21.48 6.27
CA PHE A 139 -4.28 -21.62 5.91
C PHE A 139 -4.03 -22.37 4.61
N ASP A 140 -5.07 -22.86 3.95
CA ASP A 140 -4.93 -23.49 2.64
C ASP A 140 -5.12 -22.45 1.52
N PRO A 141 -4.03 -22.09 0.81
CA PRO A 141 -4.07 -21.05 -0.21
C PRO A 141 -4.89 -21.43 -1.45
N GLU A 142 -5.19 -22.71 -1.68
CA GLU A 142 -5.99 -23.14 -2.83
C GLU A 142 -7.40 -22.55 -2.78
N TYR A 143 -7.98 -22.39 -1.58
CA TYR A 143 -9.30 -21.80 -1.39
C TYR A 143 -9.38 -20.29 -1.71
N PHE A 144 -8.24 -19.61 -1.86
CA PHE A 144 -8.17 -18.18 -2.17
C PHE A 144 -7.82 -17.85 -3.63
N ASN A 145 -7.82 -18.84 -4.52
CA ASN A 145 -7.68 -18.63 -5.96
C ASN A 145 -9.03 -18.28 -6.60
N GLU A 146 -9.11 -17.39 -7.61
CA GLU A 146 -10.38 -16.91 -8.19
C GLU A 146 -11.34 -18.03 -8.63
N ASN A 147 -10.79 -19.14 -9.14
CA ASN A 147 -11.58 -20.30 -9.57
C ASN A 147 -12.14 -21.14 -8.41
N TYR A 148 -11.58 -20.98 -7.21
CA TYR A 148 -11.91 -21.76 -6.01
C TYR A 148 -12.50 -20.92 -4.88
N ILE A 149 -12.37 -19.59 -4.93
CA ILE A 149 -13.06 -18.66 -4.02
C ILE A 149 -14.57 -18.83 -4.17
N TYR A 150 -15.07 -18.94 -5.41
CA TYR A 150 -16.51 -19.11 -5.61
C TYR A 150 -17.01 -20.45 -5.05
N PRO A 151 -16.34 -21.60 -5.29
CA PRO A 151 -16.57 -22.84 -4.55
C PRO A 151 -16.39 -22.75 -3.04
N PHE A 152 -15.41 -22.00 -2.52
CA PHE A 152 -15.21 -21.78 -1.08
C PHE A 152 -16.40 -21.02 -0.47
N LEU A 153 -16.88 -19.98 -1.14
CA LEU A 153 -18.09 -19.24 -0.78
C LEU A 153 -19.36 -20.11 -0.90
N ASN A 154 -19.44 -20.97 -1.92
CA ASN A 154 -20.53 -21.93 -2.10
C ASN A 154 -20.48 -23.08 -1.09
N TYR A 155 -19.29 -23.51 -0.68
CA TYR A 155 -19.06 -24.59 0.30
C TYR A 155 -19.47 -24.14 1.70
N LEU A 156 -19.31 -22.85 1.99
CA LEU A 156 -19.89 -22.21 3.17
C LEU A 156 -21.44 -22.07 3.09
N ASN A 157 -22.08 -22.50 1.99
CA ASN A 157 -23.54 -22.52 1.76
C ASN A 157 -24.26 -21.28 2.32
N LEU A 158 -23.69 -20.12 2.02
CA LEU A 158 -24.31 -18.83 2.29
C LEU A 158 -25.50 -18.75 1.34
N GLY A 159 -26.73 -18.64 1.85
CA GLY A 159 -27.89 -18.38 1.00
C GLY A 159 -27.69 -17.07 0.24
N LEU A 160 -27.15 -17.18 -0.97
CA LEU A 160 -26.79 -16.07 -1.85
C LEU A 160 -28.04 -15.58 -2.57
N ASP A 161 -28.87 -14.85 -1.84
CA ASP A 161 -29.69 -13.79 -2.44
C ASP A 161 -29.38 -12.41 -1.84
N ASP A 162 -28.80 -12.33 -0.62
CA ASP A 162 -28.50 -11.03 0.07
C ASP A 162 -27.17 -11.00 0.89
N ALA A 163 -26.30 -12.01 0.78
CA ALA A 163 -25.08 -12.17 1.60
C ALA A 163 -23.77 -11.60 0.97
N ASP A 164 -23.88 -10.74 -0.04
CA ASP A 164 -22.76 -10.34 -0.92
C ASP A 164 -21.73 -9.37 -0.30
N ASN A 165 -22.08 -8.63 0.75
CA ASN A 165 -21.31 -7.41 1.10
C ASN A 165 -20.23 -7.58 2.18
N ASN A 166 -20.25 -8.61 3.03
CA ASN A 166 -19.44 -8.62 4.27
C ASN A 166 -18.27 -9.62 4.29
N ILE A 167 -18.42 -10.83 3.72
CA ILE A 167 -17.27 -11.70 3.41
C ILE A 167 -16.34 -11.01 2.41
N SER A 168 -16.91 -10.13 1.59
CA SER A 168 -16.18 -9.16 0.78
C SER A 168 -15.17 -8.34 1.59
N SER A 169 -15.42 -7.96 2.85
CA SER A 169 -14.48 -7.13 3.65
C SER A 169 -13.21 -7.89 4.09
N LEU A 170 -13.35 -9.10 4.62
CA LEU A 170 -12.19 -9.94 4.97
C LEU A 170 -11.43 -10.36 3.71
N ILE A 171 -12.15 -10.75 2.66
CA ILE A 171 -11.57 -11.00 1.34
C ILE A 171 -10.85 -9.73 0.86
N GLN A 172 -11.41 -8.54 1.05
CA GLN A 172 -10.77 -7.28 0.69
C GLN A 172 -9.48 -7.04 1.48
N ILE A 173 -9.43 -7.38 2.78
CA ILE A 173 -8.20 -7.28 3.58
C ILE A 173 -7.15 -8.26 3.07
N ILE A 174 -7.49 -9.54 2.92
CA ILE A 174 -6.57 -10.57 2.43
C ILE A 174 -6.12 -10.26 0.99
N ARG A 175 -7.02 -9.78 0.14
CA ARG A 175 -6.73 -9.32 -1.23
C ARG A 175 -5.87 -8.07 -1.26
N LYS A 176 -6.07 -7.15 -0.31
CA LYS A 176 -5.22 -5.97 -0.15
C LYS A 176 -3.81 -6.39 0.25
N ASP A 177 -3.66 -7.28 1.23
CA ASP A 177 -2.35 -7.79 1.65
C ASP A 177 -1.65 -8.56 0.52
N LEU A 178 -2.40 -9.36 -0.25
CA LEU A 178 -1.90 -10.04 -1.44
C LEU A 178 -1.45 -9.06 -2.53
N PHE A 179 -2.27 -8.05 -2.80
CA PHE A 179 -1.94 -6.97 -3.73
C PHE A 179 -0.67 -6.26 -3.28
N GLU A 180 -0.58 -5.85 -2.01
CA GLU A 180 0.59 -5.15 -1.47
C GLU A 180 1.84 -6.01 -1.54
N TRP A 181 1.73 -7.31 -1.26
CA TRP A 181 2.84 -8.24 -1.38
C TRP A 181 3.36 -8.30 -2.82
N TRP A 182 2.49 -8.54 -3.80
CA TRP A 182 2.88 -8.65 -5.21
C TRP A 182 3.40 -7.33 -5.77
N TYR A 183 2.75 -6.22 -5.42
CA TYR A 183 3.18 -4.89 -5.77
C TYR A 183 4.62 -4.64 -5.29
N ASN A 184 4.91 -4.94 -4.02
CA ASN A 184 6.25 -4.81 -3.47
C ASN A 184 7.25 -5.79 -4.10
N PHE A 185 6.85 -7.04 -4.30
CA PHE A 185 7.70 -8.08 -4.90
C PHE A 185 8.18 -7.67 -6.29
N ILE A 186 7.25 -7.23 -7.15
CA ILE A 186 7.54 -6.83 -8.51
C ILE A 186 8.42 -5.58 -8.55
N LEU A 187 8.04 -4.51 -7.83
CA LEU A 187 8.81 -3.26 -7.82
C LEU A 187 10.20 -3.44 -7.23
N ARG A 188 10.34 -4.27 -6.18
CA ARG A 188 11.65 -4.61 -5.61
C ARG A 188 12.52 -5.33 -6.62
N GLY A 189 11.94 -6.21 -7.43
CA GLY A 189 12.66 -6.84 -8.53
C GLY A 189 13.22 -5.83 -9.51
N PHE A 190 12.43 -4.85 -9.95
CA PHE A 190 12.93 -3.77 -10.81
C PHE A 190 14.01 -2.94 -10.12
N TYR A 191 13.80 -2.54 -8.87
CA TYR A 191 14.77 -1.79 -8.09
C TYR A 191 16.12 -2.50 -7.98
N ILE A 192 16.12 -3.80 -7.66
CA ILE A 192 17.35 -4.60 -7.58
C ILE A 192 18.04 -4.66 -8.95
N SER A 193 17.28 -4.86 -10.03
CA SER A 193 17.87 -4.88 -11.38
C SER A 193 18.53 -3.54 -11.72
N PHE A 194 17.88 -2.40 -11.46
CA PHE A 194 18.51 -1.10 -11.66
C PHE A 194 19.77 -0.89 -10.84
N GLN A 195 19.81 -1.39 -9.60
CA GLN A 195 21.00 -1.29 -8.74
C GLN A 195 22.17 -2.17 -9.21
N SER A 196 21.87 -3.26 -9.93
CA SER A 196 22.89 -4.16 -10.48
C SER A 196 23.43 -3.75 -11.84
N GLU A 197 22.76 -2.82 -12.54
CA GLU A 197 23.21 -2.34 -13.85
C GLU A 197 24.42 -1.41 -13.72
N GLU A 198 25.42 -1.60 -14.59
CA GLU A 198 26.57 -0.70 -14.65
C GLU A 198 26.16 0.70 -15.16
N THR A 199 25.19 0.76 -16.07
CA THR A 199 24.66 2.01 -16.62
C THR A 199 23.15 1.92 -16.82
N ILE A 200 22.43 2.95 -16.38
CA ILE A 200 20.99 3.10 -16.60
C ILE A 200 20.80 4.08 -17.76
N SER A 201 20.02 3.69 -18.76
CA SER A 201 19.77 4.54 -19.93
C SER A 201 18.95 5.79 -19.56
N SER A 202 19.11 6.87 -20.34
CA SER A 202 18.35 8.12 -20.15
C SER A 202 16.85 7.92 -20.15
N ASP A 203 16.37 6.97 -20.95
CA ASP A 203 14.95 6.68 -21.13
C ASP A 203 14.39 5.84 -19.95
N GLU A 204 15.22 5.06 -19.27
CA GLU A 204 14.85 4.28 -18.08
C GLU A 204 14.95 5.09 -16.78
N MET A 205 15.75 6.17 -16.78
CA MET A 205 15.98 7.02 -15.62
C MET A 205 14.70 7.57 -14.95
N PRO A 206 13.65 7.98 -15.70
CA PRO A 206 12.38 8.40 -15.08
C PRO A 206 11.72 7.31 -14.23
N ILE A 207 11.75 6.06 -14.69
CA ILE A 207 11.19 4.93 -13.94
C ILE A 207 12.06 4.60 -12.73
N TYR A 208 13.38 4.61 -12.88
CA TYR A 208 14.27 4.39 -11.74
C TYR A 208 14.13 5.49 -10.68
N GLY A 209 14.07 6.76 -11.09
CA GLY A 209 13.81 7.90 -10.21
C GLY A 209 12.46 7.80 -9.49
N LEU A 210 11.42 7.32 -10.17
CA LEU A 210 10.14 7.01 -9.53
C LEU A 210 10.30 5.96 -8.42
N LEU A 211 10.97 4.83 -8.70
CA LEU A 211 11.16 3.77 -7.71
C LEU A 211 11.94 4.26 -6.49
N LEU A 212 13.00 5.04 -6.72
CA LEU A 212 13.77 5.69 -5.67
C LEU A 212 12.85 6.53 -4.78
N ASN A 213 11.98 7.37 -5.36
CA ASN A 213 11.06 8.19 -4.58
C ASN A 213 10.03 7.36 -3.81
N MET A 214 9.64 6.19 -4.30
CA MET A 214 8.59 5.39 -3.68
C MET A 214 9.08 4.47 -2.56
N ILE A 215 10.38 4.14 -2.53
CA ILE A 215 10.93 3.20 -1.56
C ILE A 215 11.02 3.84 -0.16
N SER A 216 10.56 3.11 0.84
CA SER A 216 10.66 3.49 2.25
C SER A 216 11.97 2.99 2.86
N SER A 217 12.29 3.48 4.06
CA SER A 217 13.43 2.98 4.85
C SER A 217 13.36 1.47 5.15
N LYS A 218 12.16 0.88 5.14
CA LYS A 218 11.93 -0.56 5.30
C LYS A 218 12.03 -1.36 3.98
N LYS A 219 12.48 -0.72 2.89
CA LYS A 219 12.57 -1.29 1.53
C LYS A 219 11.22 -1.77 0.97
N THR A 220 10.15 -1.09 1.35
CA THR A 220 8.80 -1.29 0.81
C THR A 220 8.36 -0.07 0.01
N PHE A 221 7.55 -0.27 -1.02
CA PHE A 221 7.04 0.77 -1.89
C PHE A 221 5.63 1.18 -1.46
N LYS A 222 5.38 2.48 -1.35
CA LYS A 222 4.02 2.99 -1.15
C LYS A 222 3.18 2.77 -2.42
N PRO A 223 1.87 2.43 -2.31
CA PRO A 223 1.01 2.31 -3.49
C PRO A 223 0.96 3.60 -4.33
N TYR A 224 1.18 3.48 -5.63
CA TYR A 224 1.16 4.59 -6.58
C TYR A 224 -0.22 5.22 -6.66
N GLY A 225 -0.29 6.55 -6.67
CA GLY A 225 -1.54 7.30 -6.77
C GLY A 225 -2.27 7.58 -5.45
N GLY A 226 -1.80 7.05 -4.30
CA GLY A 226 -2.42 7.31 -2.99
C GLY A 226 -2.30 8.76 -2.51
N ASN A 227 -1.41 9.56 -3.12
CA ASN A 227 -1.31 10.98 -2.84
C ASN A 227 -0.46 11.68 -3.92
N LYS A 228 -1.09 12.09 -5.04
CA LYS A 228 -0.43 12.76 -6.19
C LYS A 228 0.30 14.07 -5.84
N ASN A 229 0.23 14.51 -4.58
CA ASN A 229 0.79 15.77 -4.09
C ASN A 229 2.08 15.61 -3.28
N PHE A 230 2.63 14.39 -3.16
CA PHE A 230 3.84 14.15 -2.38
C PHE A 230 4.94 13.56 -3.25
N ILE A 231 6.05 14.30 -3.39
CA ILE A 231 7.32 13.79 -3.90
C ILE A 231 8.15 13.42 -2.67
N ASN A 232 8.31 12.13 -2.41
CA ASN A 232 9.28 11.65 -1.44
C ASN A 232 10.67 11.76 -2.10
N ILE A 233 11.60 12.44 -1.43
CA ILE A 233 13.01 12.44 -1.84
C ILE A 233 13.71 11.34 -1.04
N PRO A 234 14.22 10.29 -1.68
CA PRO A 234 14.87 9.17 -1.00
C PRO A 234 16.13 9.63 -0.29
N ILE A 235 16.36 9.08 0.90
CA ILE A 235 17.45 9.49 1.78
C ILE A 235 18.82 9.18 1.16
N GLU A 236 18.88 8.20 0.25
CA GLU A 236 20.04 7.83 -0.53
C GLU A 236 20.42 8.94 -1.53
N LEU A 237 19.46 9.68 -2.10
CA LEU A 237 19.75 10.88 -2.91
C LEU A 237 20.24 12.05 -2.06
N LEU A 238 19.97 12.02 -0.75
CA LEU A 238 20.43 13.00 0.23
C LEU A 238 21.80 12.66 0.83
N SER A 239 22.46 11.59 0.39
CA SER A 239 23.82 11.13 0.78
C SER A 239 24.74 12.22 1.34
N ASN A 240 24.74 12.43 2.67
CA ASN A 240 25.51 13.44 3.40
C ASN A 240 25.36 14.90 2.91
N LYS A 241 24.31 15.19 2.13
CA LYS A 241 23.99 16.52 1.64
C LYS A 241 22.98 17.17 2.58
N VAL A 242 23.26 18.41 2.97
CA VAL A 242 22.29 19.23 3.71
C VAL A 242 21.25 19.74 2.72
N VAL A 243 20.00 19.35 2.89
CA VAL A 243 18.88 19.96 2.17
C VAL A 243 18.51 21.25 2.89
N SER A 244 18.71 22.37 2.21
CA SER A 244 18.28 23.68 2.70
C SER A 244 16.98 24.05 2.01
N PHE A 245 15.93 24.27 2.79
CA PHE A 245 14.67 24.83 2.30
C PHE A 245 14.64 26.33 2.60
N ASP A 246 14.57 27.15 1.56
CA ASP A 246 14.29 28.58 1.74
C ASP A 246 12.78 28.75 1.93
N LEU A 247 12.38 29.29 3.08
CA LEU A 247 10.98 29.54 3.41
C LEU A 247 10.43 30.80 2.70
N LYS A 248 11.19 31.44 1.81
CA LYS A 248 10.71 32.57 1.01
C LYS A 248 9.54 32.15 0.10
N ASP A 249 9.59 30.95 -0.45
CA ASP A 249 8.63 30.46 -1.44
C ASP A 249 7.47 29.68 -0.80
N ILE A 250 7.36 29.72 0.54
CA ILE A 250 6.28 29.09 1.30
C ILE A 250 4.87 29.56 0.88
N GLN A 251 4.79 30.69 0.18
CA GLN A 251 3.58 31.30 -0.36
C GLN A 251 3.34 30.99 -1.85
N ASP A 252 4.27 30.31 -2.52
CA ASP A 252 4.05 29.87 -3.89
C ASP A 252 2.83 28.94 -3.91
N LYS A 253 1.90 29.19 -4.83
CA LYS A 253 0.66 28.41 -4.99
C LYS A 253 0.92 26.92 -5.23
N ASN A 254 2.13 26.55 -5.66
CA ASN A 254 2.56 25.19 -5.91
C ASN A 254 3.25 24.53 -4.70
N ILE A 255 3.45 25.25 -3.59
CA ILE A 255 4.03 24.73 -2.36
C ILE A 255 2.91 24.54 -1.32
N ARG A 256 2.75 23.31 -0.84
CA ARG A 256 1.79 22.97 0.22
C ARG A 256 2.55 22.53 1.47
N LEU A 257 2.31 23.21 2.60
CA LEU A 257 2.79 22.77 3.89
C LEU A 257 1.70 22.05 4.65
N THR A 258 2.15 21.04 5.39
CA THR A 258 1.33 20.30 6.32
C THR A 258 1.97 20.33 7.69
N LEU A 259 1.15 20.33 8.74
CA LEU A 259 1.57 20.16 10.12
C LEU A 259 0.97 18.83 10.60
N ASN A 260 1.80 17.88 11.01
CA ASN A 260 1.37 16.53 11.40
C ASN A 260 0.52 15.80 10.34
N GLY A 261 0.77 16.07 9.05
CA GLY A 261 0.04 15.47 7.94
C GLY A 261 -1.27 16.18 7.56
N GLU A 262 -1.69 17.20 8.30
CA GLU A 262 -2.86 18.01 7.99
C GLU A 262 -2.47 19.31 7.28
N ASN A 263 -3.33 19.80 6.38
CA ASN A 263 -3.06 21.04 5.65
C ASN A 263 -3.08 22.23 6.61
N ILE A 264 -2.08 23.10 6.51
CA ILE A 264 -2.04 24.35 7.26
C ILE A 264 -3.13 25.29 6.72
N LEU A 265 -3.97 25.82 7.62
CA LEU A 265 -5.05 26.74 7.29
C LEU A 265 -4.52 28.13 6.90
N PRO A 266 -5.28 28.94 6.13
CA PRO A 266 -4.87 30.29 5.76
C PRO A 266 -4.56 31.20 6.96
N SER A 267 -5.25 31.03 8.09
CA SER A 267 -4.98 31.74 9.35
C SER A 267 -3.64 31.34 9.97
N GLU A 268 -3.28 30.08 9.90
CA GLU A 268 -2.02 29.55 10.43
C GLU A 268 -0.84 29.96 9.55
N ILE A 269 -1.00 29.99 8.22
CA ILE A 269 0.01 30.57 7.31
C ILE A 269 0.29 32.04 7.66
N LYS A 270 -0.73 32.82 8.00
CA LYS A 270 -0.53 34.21 8.47
C LYS A 270 0.29 34.26 9.76
N MET A 271 0.03 33.37 10.72
CA MET A 271 0.83 33.30 11.95
C MET A 271 2.28 32.89 11.70
N ILE A 272 2.51 31.97 10.77
CA ILE A 272 3.86 31.58 10.32
C ILE A 272 4.57 32.79 9.71
N ASN A 273 3.90 33.57 8.85
CA ASN A 273 4.48 34.77 8.25
C ASN A 273 4.88 35.81 9.31
N VAL A 274 4.00 36.11 10.27
CA VAL A 274 4.31 37.04 11.38
C VAL A 274 5.56 36.57 12.14
N SER A 275 5.63 35.28 12.42
CA SER A 275 6.77 34.68 13.12
C SER A 275 8.05 34.77 12.28
N LEU A 276 7.97 34.50 10.98
CA LEU A 276 9.10 34.60 10.05
C LEU A 276 9.61 36.04 9.94
N ASP A 277 8.73 37.03 9.89
CA ASP A 277 9.10 38.44 9.82
C ASP A 277 9.75 38.91 11.13
N ALA A 278 9.23 38.48 12.29
CA ALA A 278 9.87 38.73 13.58
C ALA A 278 11.29 38.13 13.65
N ILE A 279 11.47 36.90 13.14
CA ILE A 279 12.78 36.24 13.06
C ILE A 279 13.71 36.99 12.11
N ARG A 280 13.22 37.42 10.94
CA ARG A 280 14.00 38.20 9.95
C ARG A 280 14.48 39.52 10.56
N TYR A 281 13.57 40.25 11.18
CA TYR A 281 13.87 41.49 11.87
C TYR A 281 14.94 41.30 12.96
N SER A 282 14.77 40.27 13.81
CA SER A 282 15.76 39.93 14.85
C SER A 282 17.15 39.61 14.28
N LYS A 283 17.21 38.88 13.15
CA LYS A 283 18.47 38.60 12.44
C LYS A 283 19.12 39.86 11.89
N GLU A 284 18.35 40.78 11.30
CA GLU A 284 18.87 42.05 10.81
C GLU A 284 19.43 42.93 11.93
N GLN A 285 18.71 43.03 13.05
CA GLN A 285 19.17 43.77 14.23
C GLN A 285 20.51 43.25 14.75
N LYS A 286 20.68 41.92 14.84
CA LYS A 286 21.96 41.31 15.22
C LYS A 286 23.06 41.65 14.21
N ARG A 287 22.79 41.57 12.90
CA ARG A 287 23.77 41.91 11.86
C ARG A 287 24.18 43.38 11.91
N GLN A 288 23.24 44.29 12.17
CA GLN A 288 23.52 45.72 12.32
C GLN A 288 24.42 45.99 13.53
N LYS A 289 24.13 45.39 14.69
CA LYS A 289 25.00 45.50 15.88
C LYS A 289 26.42 45.01 15.62
N ILE A 290 26.57 43.87 14.94
CA ILE A 290 27.90 43.34 14.56
C ILE A 290 28.63 44.31 13.62
N ARG A 291 27.95 44.87 12.61
CA ARG A 291 28.55 45.86 11.70
C ARG A 291 29.00 47.12 12.45
N GLN A 292 28.21 47.60 13.41
CA GLN A 292 28.57 48.75 14.24
C GLN A 292 29.79 48.46 15.14
N MET A 293 29.86 47.28 15.76
CA MET A 293 31.03 46.86 16.54
C MET A 293 32.29 46.78 15.68
N LEU A 294 32.20 46.14 14.50
CA LEU A 294 33.34 46.03 13.58
C LEU A 294 33.81 47.40 13.08
N LYS A 295 32.89 48.36 12.89
CA LYS A 295 33.24 49.73 12.50
C LYS A 295 33.99 50.44 13.61
N LYS A 296 33.50 50.38 14.86
CA LYS A 296 34.19 50.94 16.04
C LYS A 296 35.57 50.33 16.23
N MET A 297 35.71 49.01 16.14
CA MET A 297 37.02 48.33 16.28
C MET A 297 38.04 48.76 15.21
N LYS A 298 37.59 49.15 14.01
CA LYS A 298 38.47 49.70 12.97
C LYS A 298 38.88 51.13 13.28
N GLU A 299 37.95 51.96 13.75
CA GLU A 299 38.20 53.36 14.14
C GLU A 299 39.15 53.44 15.36
N ASP A 300 38.97 52.55 16.35
CA ASP A 300 39.82 52.48 17.53
C ASP A 300 41.25 52.03 17.21
N LYS A 301 41.43 51.11 16.23
CA LYS A 301 42.75 50.71 15.73
C LYS A 301 43.45 51.83 14.95
N SER A 302 42.72 52.60 14.14
CA SER A 302 43.32 53.73 13.41
C SER A 302 43.74 54.88 14.33
N ASN A 303 43.14 54.99 15.52
CA ASN A 303 43.49 56.00 16.52
C ASN A 303 44.57 55.55 17.51
N SER A 304 44.94 54.26 17.53
CA SER A 304 46.04 53.74 18.38
C SER A 304 47.40 53.74 17.68
N ASP A 305 47.43 54.01 16.36
CA ASP A 305 48.65 54.08 15.53
C ASP A 305 49.16 55.52 15.32
N PHE A 306 48.62 56.49 16.07
CA PHE A 306 49.09 57.89 16.19
C PHE A 306 49.57 58.16 17.62
#